data_AF-A0A095ARY3-F1
#
_entry.id   AF-A0A095ARY3-F1
#
_cell.length_a   1.000
_cell.length_b   1.000
_cell.length_c   1.000
_cell.angle_alpha   90.00
_cell.angle_beta   90.00
_cell.angle_gamma   90.00
#
_symmetry.space_group_name_H-M   'P 1'
#
loop_
_entity.id
_entity.type
_entity.pdbx_description
1 polymer ?
#
loop_
_entity_poly.entity_id
_entity_poly.type
_entity_poly.pdbx_seq_one_letter_code
_entity_poly.pdbx_strand_id
1 'polypeptide(L)'
;MLSSLPPREREIVDILYERGASTVTEIGEALADELSGSAIRAMLKRLETKGFVAREQSERGFVYAPSVSDKTARKSALSQVVRVFFNGSATSAAAALLGMQDEMSNSELDELEQMIAKAREGRG
;
A
#
# COMPACT_ATOMS: atom_id res chain seq x y z
N MET A 1 3.77 -6.07 -7.75
CA MET A 1 4.90 -5.64 -6.91
C MET A 1 4.78 -6.21 -5.50
N LEU A 2 3.76 -5.84 -4.70
CA LEU A 2 3.53 -6.47 -3.38
C LEU A 2 2.86 -7.85 -3.48
N SER A 3 2.11 -8.11 -4.57
CA SER A 3 1.42 -9.38 -4.83
C SER A 3 2.33 -10.59 -5.08
N SER A 4 3.64 -10.37 -5.29
CA SER A 4 4.64 -11.43 -5.43
C SER A 4 5.34 -11.78 -4.11
N LEU A 5 5.00 -11.08 -3.02
CA LEU A 5 5.52 -11.40 -1.69
C LEU A 5 4.71 -12.54 -1.06
N PRO A 6 5.36 -13.44 -0.30
CA PRO A 6 4.67 -14.35 0.60
C PRO A 6 3.72 -13.60 1.54
N PRO A 7 2.59 -14.20 1.95
CA PRO A 7 1.55 -13.50 2.73
C PRO A 7 2.09 -12.76 3.96
N ARG A 8 2.94 -13.41 4.76
CA ARG A 8 3.54 -12.80 5.98
C ARG A 8 4.52 -11.67 5.68
N GLU A 9 5.28 -11.77 4.61
CA GLU A 9 6.19 -10.69 4.19
C GLU A 9 5.40 -9.48 3.67
N ARG A 10 4.27 -9.73 3.01
CA ARG A 10 3.36 -8.68 2.58
C ARG A 10 2.70 -7.98 3.77
N GLU A 11 2.23 -8.73 4.75
CA GLU A 11 1.62 -8.20 5.99
C GLU A 11 2.56 -7.22 6.70
N ILE A 12 3.86 -7.55 6.82
CA ILE A 12 4.86 -6.64 7.38
C ILE A 12 4.99 -5.35 6.55
N VAL A 13 5.01 -5.45 5.23
CA VAL A 13 5.11 -4.27 4.36
C VAL A 13 3.86 -3.40 4.45
N ASP A 14 2.68 -4.00 4.54
CA ASP A 14 1.41 -3.29 4.70
C ASP A 14 1.38 -2.52 6.03
N ILE A 15 1.83 -3.13 7.13
CA ILE A 15 2.01 -2.46 8.44
C ILE A 15 2.93 -1.24 8.33
N LEU A 16 4.05 -1.36 7.60
CA LEU A 16 5.01 -0.27 7.43
C LEU A 16 4.45 0.88 6.57
N TYR A 17 3.54 0.60 5.63
CA TYR A 17 2.82 1.63 4.89
C TYR A 17 1.75 2.33 5.76
N GLU A 18 1.07 1.58 6.63
CA GLU A 18 0.02 2.12 7.51
C GLU A 18 0.59 2.96 8.66
N ARG A 19 1.63 2.45 9.34
CA ARG A 19 2.20 3.06 10.56
C ARG A 19 3.43 3.93 10.31
N GLY A 20 4.06 3.80 9.15
CA GLY A 20 5.35 4.41 8.86
C GLY A 20 6.52 3.64 9.47
N ALA A 21 7.68 4.30 9.56
CA ALA A 21 8.93 3.67 10.00
C ALA A 21 8.79 3.06 11.41
N SER A 22 9.03 1.76 11.52
CA SER A 22 8.74 0.98 12.73
C SER A 22 9.90 0.05 13.11
N THR A 23 10.06 -0.22 14.41
CA THR A 23 11.00 -1.21 14.96
C THR A 23 10.44 -2.63 14.84
N VAL A 24 11.30 -3.64 15.05
CA VAL A 24 10.90 -5.06 15.08
C VAL A 24 9.80 -5.32 16.12
N THR A 25 9.88 -4.67 17.27
CA THR A 25 8.90 -4.82 18.36
C THR A 25 7.55 -4.23 17.96
N GLU A 26 7.54 -3.00 17.44
CA GLU A 26 6.31 -2.33 16.98
C GLU A 26 5.63 -3.08 15.82
N ILE A 27 6.41 -3.69 14.93
CA ILE A 27 5.89 -4.58 13.88
C ILE A 27 5.28 -5.84 14.51
N GLY A 28 5.95 -6.43 15.50
CA GLY A 28 5.45 -7.61 16.21
C GLY A 28 4.12 -7.35 16.91
N GLU A 29 3.97 -6.20 17.55
CA GLU A 29 2.73 -5.77 18.22
C GLU A 29 1.58 -5.47 17.25
N ALA A 30 1.89 -5.20 15.97
CA ALA A 30 0.91 -4.91 14.93
C ALA A 30 0.37 -6.15 14.20
N LEU A 31 1.10 -7.26 14.27
CA LEU A 31 0.73 -8.49 13.59
C LEU A 31 -0.45 -9.17 14.29
N ALA A 32 -1.38 -9.71 13.51
CA ALA A 32 -2.53 -10.42 14.05
C ALA A 32 -2.14 -11.74 14.75
N ASP A 33 -1.09 -12.40 14.25
CA ASP A 33 -0.51 -13.61 14.85
C ASP A 33 0.88 -13.32 15.41
N GLU A 34 1.12 -13.75 16.64
CA GLU A 34 2.43 -13.58 17.29
C GLU A 34 3.54 -14.28 16.51
N LEU A 35 4.56 -13.52 16.13
CA LEU A 35 5.79 -14.02 15.55
C LEU A 35 6.98 -13.66 16.46
N SER A 36 7.94 -14.57 16.53
CA SER A 36 9.17 -14.29 17.27
C SER A 36 9.94 -13.13 16.61
N GLY A 37 10.60 -12.31 17.43
CA GLY A 37 11.42 -11.21 16.92
C GLY A 37 12.56 -11.66 16.00
N SER A 38 13.01 -12.92 16.07
CA SER A 38 13.99 -13.48 15.13
C SER A 38 13.37 -13.80 13.77
N ALA A 39 12.14 -14.30 13.73
CA ALA A 39 11.40 -14.53 12.48
C ALA A 39 11.10 -13.21 11.76
N ILE A 40 10.67 -12.18 12.50
CA ILE A 40 10.42 -10.85 11.95
C ILE A 40 11.70 -10.27 11.34
N ARG A 41 12.83 -10.31 12.06
CA ARG A 41 14.13 -9.86 11.52
C ARG A 41 14.56 -10.62 10.27
N ALA A 42 14.33 -11.93 10.21
CA ALA A 42 14.65 -12.72 9.03
C ALA A 42 13.80 -12.32 7.81
N MET A 43 12.51 -12.04 8.00
CA MET A 43 11.63 -11.53 6.95
C MET A 43 12.04 -10.13 6.49
N LEU A 44 12.32 -9.21 7.43
CA LEU A 44 12.77 -7.85 7.11
C LEU A 44 14.07 -7.86 6.30
N LYS A 45 15.03 -8.72 6.63
CA LYS A 45 16.27 -8.89 5.86
C LYS A 45 16.00 -9.35 4.42
N ARG A 46 15.03 -10.26 4.21
CA ARG A 46 14.64 -10.69 2.85
C ARG A 46 13.93 -9.59 2.10
N LEU A 47 13.04 -8.84 2.75
CA LEU A 47 12.35 -7.69 2.17
C LEU A 47 13.33 -6.58 1.77
N GLU A 48 14.34 -6.31 2.59
CA GLU A 48 15.44 -5.38 2.31
C GLU A 48 16.26 -5.84 1.10
N THR A 49 16.66 -7.12 1.06
CA THR A 49 17.36 -7.71 -0.09
C THR A 49 16.55 -7.60 -1.39
N LYS A 50 15.22 -7.70 -1.28
CA LYS A 50 14.29 -7.55 -2.41
C LYS A 50 13.96 -6.08 -2.75
N GLY A 51 14.42 -5.11 -1.95
CA GLY A 51 14.19 -3.68 -2.15
C GLY A 51 12.79 -3.18 -1.78
N PHE A 52 12.05 -3.89 -0.93
CA PHE A 52 10.73 -3.46 -0.44
C PHE A 52 10.81 -2.62 0.84
N VAL A 53 11.85 -2.84 1.65
CA VAL A 53 12.03 -2.20 2.96
C VAL A 53 13.46 -1.67 3.09
N ALA A 54 13.60 -0.46 3.61
CA ALA A 54 14.89 0.13 3.97
C ALA A 54 15.06 0.07 5.49
N ARG A 55 16.30 -0.17 5.92
CA ARG A 55 16.68 -0.16 7.34
C ARG A 55 17.48 1.09 7.66
N GLU A 56 17.10 1.78 8.73
CA GLU A 56 17.81 2.95 9.24
C GLU A 56 18.15 2.78 10.72
N GLN A 57 19.26 3.38 11.14
CA GLN A 57 19.67 3.37 12.55
C GLN A 57 18.97 4.50 13.31
N SER A 58 18.49 4.19 14.50
CA SER A 58 17.75 5.06 15.41
C SER A 58 18.30 4.91 16.84
N GLU A 59 17.99 5.85 17.71
CA GLU A 59 18.31 5.77 19.15
C GLU A 59 17.74 4.52 19.82
N ARG A 60 16.65 3.97 19.27
CA ARG A 60 15.96 2.77 19.77
C ARG A 60 16.41 1.48 19.07
N GLY A 61 17.49 1.52 18.30
CA GLY A 61 17.98 0.38 17.51
C GLY A 61 17.74 0.58 16.01
N PHE A 62 17.21 -0.44 15.31
CA PHE A 62 16.90 -0.33 13.88
C PHE A 62 15.41 -0.10 13.67
N VAL A 63 15.10 0.89 12.84
CA VAL A 63 13.77 1.11 12.26
C VAL A 63 13.75 0.67 10.81
N TYR A 64 12.59 0.24 10.35
CA TYR A 64 12.35 -0.26 9.02
C TYR A 64 11.24 0.56 8.38
N ALA A 65 11.41 0.96 7.12
CA ALA A 65 10.43 1.76 6.39
C ALA A 65 10.26 1.20 4.95
N PRO A 66 9.13 1.44 4.27
CA PRO A 66 8.97 1.02 2.89
C PRO A 66 9.99 1.73 1.98
N SER A 67 10.73 1.00 1.15
CA SER A 67 11.72 1.58 0.22
C SER A 67 11.08 2.32 -0.96
N VAL A 68 9.82 2.00 -1.28
CA VAL A 68 9.07 2.61 -2.37
C VAL A 68 8.07 3.57 -1.74
N SER A 69 7.98 4.80 -2.25
CA SER A 69 6.98 5.73 -1.74
C SER A 69 5.58 5.13 -1.85
N ASP A 70 4.80 5.31 -0.80
CA ASP A 70 3.42 4.81 -0.64
C ASP A 70 2.53 5.15 -1.85
N LYS A 71 2.71 6.36 -2.41
CA LYS A 71 2.03 6.80 -3.63
C LYS A 71 2.41 5.98 -4.87
N THR A 72 3.68 5.64 -5.03
CA THR A 72 4.16 4.82 -6.17
C THR A 72 3.72 3.37 -6.04
N ALA A 73 3.78 2.81 -4.83
CA ALA A 73 3.34 1.45 -4.55
C ALA A 73 1.83 1.28 -4.77
N ARG A 74 1.00 2.18 -4.22
CA ARG A 74 -0.45 2.20 -4.44
C ARG A 74 -0.82 2.35 -5.91
N LYS A 75 -0.18 3.28 -6.63
CA LYS A 75 -0.41 3.46 -8.07
C LYS A 75 -0.06 2.20 -8.86
N SER A 76 1.06 1.55 -8.54
CA SER A 76 1.49 0.31 -9.19
C SER A 76 0.52 -0.85 -8.92
N ALA A 77 0.08 -1.01 -7.67
CA ALA A 77 -0.88 -2.03 -7.28
C ALA A 77 -2.22 -1.84 -7.99
N LEU A 78 -2.77 -0.62 -7.95
CA LEU A 78 -4.04 -0.30 -8.63
C LEU A 78 -3.91 -0.49 -10.14
N SER A 79 -2.80 -0.04 -10.75
CA SER A 79 -2.56 -0.23 -12.19
C SER A 79 -2.57 -1.70 -12.60
N GLN A 80 -2.04 -2.60 -11.76
CA GLN A 80 -2.09 -4.03 -12.02
C GLN A 80 -3.51 -4.58 -11.95
N VAL A 81 -4.32 -4.16 -10.96
CA VAL A 81 -5.73 -4.55 -10.87
C VAL A 81 -6.50 -4.10 -12.11
N VAL A 82 -6.36 -2.82 -12.50
CA VAL A 82 -6.99 -2.26 -13.71
C VAL A 82 -6.58 -3.05 -14.96
N ARG A 83 -5.29 -3.38 -15.10
CA ARG A 83 -4.79 -4.14 -16.25
C ARG A 83 -5.37 -5.55 -16.32
N VAL A 84 -5.43 -6.27 -15.20
CA VAL A 84 -5.80 -7.69 -15.16
C VAL A 84 -7.32 -7.89 -15.24
N PHE A 85 -8.09 -7.12 -14.49
CA PHE A 85 -9.54 -7.34 -14.36
C PHE A 85 -10.39 -6.43 -15.24
N PHE A 86 -9.84 -5.29 -15.67
CA PHE A 86 -10.58 -4.28 -16.42
C PHE A 86 -9.95 -4.00 -17.79
N ASN A 87 -9.10 -4.90 -18.29
CA ASN A 87 -8.40 -4.78 -19.58
C ASN A 87 -7.67 -3.44 -19.78
N GLY A 88 -7.17 -2.85 -18.69
CA GLY A 88 -6.50 -1.54 -18.73
C GLY A 88 -7.43 -0.33 -18.77
N SER A 89 -8.76 -0.52 -18.75
CA SER A 89 -9.74 0.56 -18.76
C SER A 89 -9.91 1.15 -17.36
N ALA A 90 -9.29 2.31 -17.12
CA ALA A 90 -9.48 3.07 -15.89
C ALA A 90 -10.95 3.50 -15.70
N THR A 91 -11.67 3.83 -16.78
CA THR A 91 -13.08 4.20 -16.74
C THR A 91 -13.97 3.04 -16.28
N SER A 92 -13.71 1.83 -16.77
CA SER A 92 -14.45 0.63 -16.35
C SER A 92 -14.18 0.27 -14.89
N ALA A 93 -12.94 0.42 -14.43
CA ALA A 93 -12.59 0.23 -13.03
C ALA A 93 -13.28 1.28 -12.11
N ALA A 94 -13.35 2.54 -12.54
CA ALA A 94 -14.04 3.59 -11.80
C ALA A 94 -15.56 3.33 -11.73
N ALA A 95 -16.19 2.91 -12.83
CA ALA A 95 -17.61 2.57 -12.83
C ALA A 95 -17.92 1.37 -11.91
N ALA A 96 -17.05 0.35 -11.89
CA ALA A 96 -17.19 -0.76 -10.97
C ALA A 96 -17.04 -0.33 -9.50
N LEU A 97 -16.10 0.58 -9.20
CA LEU A 97 -15.93 1.14 -7.86
C LEU A 97 -17.19 1.89 -7.40
N LEU A 98 -17.77 2.72 -8.26
CA LEU A 98 -19.01 3.44 -7.98
C LEU A 98 -20.19 2.48 -7.75
N GLY A 99 -20.24 1.38 -8.52
CA GLY A 99 -21.27 0.34 -8.35
C GLY A 99 -21.06 -0.60 -7.16
N MET A 100 -19.93 -0.53 -6.45
CA MET A 100 -19.67 -1.32 -5.24
C MET A 100 -20.23 -0.66 -3.97
N GLN A 101 -20.51 0.63 -4.00
CA GLN A 101 -21.10 1.34 -2.88
C GLN A 101 -22.63 1.36 -3.06
N ASP A 102 -23.34 0.71 -2.14
CA ASP A 102 -24.81 0.64 -2.19
C ASP A 102 -25.45 2.04 -2.03
N GLU A 103 -24.83 2.92 -1.24
CA GLU A 103 -25.20 4.33 -1.10
C GLU A 103 -23.94 5.20 -0.98
N MET A 104 -23.81 6.19 -1.88
CA MET A 104 -22.80 7.25 -1.77
C MET A 104 -23.48 8.52 -1.29
N SER A 105 -22.82 9.24 -0.39
CA SER A 105 -23.31 10.56 0.02
C SER A 105 -23.17 11.55 -1.13
N ASN A 106 -24.05 12.56 -1.16
CA ASN A 106 -23.93 13.67 -2.12
C ASN A 106 -22.55 14.36 -2.02
N SER A 107 -21.97 14.45 -0.81
CA SER A 107 -20.62 14.99 -0.63
C SER A 107 -19.53 14.18 -1.34
N GLU A 108 -19.60 12.85 -1.31
CA GLU A 108 -18.62 12.00 -2.00
C GLU A 108 -18.77 12.11 -3.52
N LEU A 109 -20.00 12.25 -4.01
CA LEU A 109 -20.26 12.49 -5.44
C LEU A 109 -19.73 13.87 -5.88
N ASP A 110 -19.97 14.92 -5.09
CA ASP A 110 -19.46 16.27 -5.36
C ASP A 110 -17.92 16.30 -5.38
N GLU A 111 -17.25 15.60 -4.46
CA GLU A 111 -15.79 15.46 -4.45
C GLU A 111 -15.28 14.77 -5.73
N LEU A 112 -15.94 13.70 -6.18
CA LEU A 112 -15.60 13.01 -7.42
C LEU A 112 -15.79 13.90 -8.66
N GLU A 113 -16.87 14.67 -8.73
CA GLU A 113 -17.10 15.64 -9.81
C GLU A 113 -15.98 16.68 -9.87
N GLN A 114 -15.57 17.23 -8.71
CA GLN A 114 -14.46 18.18 -8.63
C GLN A 114 -13.14 17.57 -9.10
N MET A 115 -12.86 16.32 -8.71
CA MET A 115 -11.66 15.61 -9.18
C MET A 115 -11.65 15.43 -10.70
N ILE A 116 -12.81 15.11 -11.30
CA ILE A 116 -12.97 14.97 -12.76
C ILE A 116 -12.78 16.33 -13.45
N ALA A 117 -13.39 17.39 -12.92
CA ALA A 117 -13.27 18.75 -13.46
C ALA A 117 -11.80 19.20 -13.49
N LYS A 118 -11.09 19.05 -12.36
CA LYS A 118 -9.66 19.38 -12.27
C LYS A 118 -8.79 18.59 -13.24
N ALA A 119 -9.12 17.31 -13.48
CA ALA A 119 -8.41 16.49 -14.46
C ALA A 119 -8.65 16.91 -15.93
N ARG A 120 -9.76 17.59 -16.21
CA ARG A 120 -10.03 18.21 -17.52
C ARG A 120 -9.22 19.49 -17.71
N GLU A 121 -9.12 20.32 -16.67
CA GLU A 121 -8.35 21.57 -16.69
C GLU A 121 -6.85 21.34 -16.88
N GLY A 122 -6.27 20.34 -16.20
CA GLY A 122 -4.84 20.01 -16.34
C GLY A 122 -4.44 19.35 -17.67
N ARG A 123 -5.39 19.15 -18.59
CA ARG A 123 -5.15 18.69 -19.97
C ARG A 123 -5.30 19.81 -21.02
N GLY A 124 -5.67 21.02 -20.60
CA GLY A 124 -5.73 22.22 -21.43
C GLY A 124 -4.37 22.91 -21.56
#